data_AF-A0A1C5JSX9-F1
#
_entry.id   AF-A0A1C5JSX9-F1
#
_cell.length_a   1.000
_cell.length_b   1.000
_cell.length_c   1.000
_cell.angle_alpha   90.00
_cell.angle_beta   90.00
_cell.angle_gamma   90.00
#
_symmetry.space_group_name_H-M   'P 1'
#
loop_
_entity.id
_entity.type
_entity.pdbx_description
1 polymer ?
#
loop_
_entity_poly.entity_id
_entity_poly.type
_entity_poly.pdbx_seq_one_letter_code
_entity_poly.pdbx_strand_id
1 'polypeptide(L)'
;MSFSRWWTETTASLGDRVPLPLAALLLVLAAATIAVAWYTYPAWVPRRLPRLRRRKARRERPRPATAAAPAVPAAREPVDEPPAAVHLSLADRLAAEGRYAEAVRERLRGMLRELVTRRMVRVRSGMTVTEVIAAASEHHPPAGPPLRAAGAIFSELWYAERPATAEHDRRMREHAGDLHRALAEPAEREDRP
;
A
#
# COMPACT_ATOMS: atom_id res chain seq x y z
N MET A 1 15.94 7.85 -31.52
CA MET A 1 15.36 6.61 -32.09
C MET A 1 14.16 6.23 -31.23
N SER A 2 12.96 6.21 -31.81
CA SER A 2 11.72 6.14 -31.03
C SER A 2 11.43 4.71 -30.55
N PHE A 3 11.17 4.55 -29.24
CA PHE A 3 10.89 3.28 -28.55
C PHE A 3 9.81 2.43 -29.24
N SER A 4 8.83 3.09 -29.86
CA SER A 4 7.75 2.43 -30.61
C SER A 4 8.23 1.66 -31.85
N ARG A 5 9.28 2.14 -32.55
CA ARG A 5 9.81 1.45 -33.74
C ARG A 5 10.59 0.20 -33.38
N TRP A 6 11.39 0.28 -32.31
CA TRP A 6 12.11 -0.89 -31.79
C TRP A 6 11.14 -1.98 -31.33
N TRP A 7 10.03 -1.61 -30.69
CA TRP A 7 8.99 -2.53 -30.24
C TRP A 7 8.25 -3.23 -31.40
N THR A 8 7.89 -2.50 -32.46
CA THR A 8 7.24 -3.08 -33.65
C THR A 8 8.15 -4.03 -34.43
N GLU A 9 9.44 -3.72 -34.48
CA GLU A 9 10.43 -4.50 -35.23
C GLU A 9 10.82 -5.78 -34.47
N THR A 10 10.87 -5.74 -33.14
CA THR A 10 11.04 -6.93 -32.30
C THR A 10 9.80 -7.83 -32.32
N THR A 11 8.57 -7.28 -32.30
CA THR A 11 7.34 -8.09 -32.41
C THR A 11 7.17 -8.72 -33.78
N ALA A 12 7.51 -8.02 -34.87
CA ALA A 12 7.48 -8.58 -36.23
C ALA A 12 8.46 -9.77 -36.38
N SER A 13 9.64 -9.71 -35.75
CA SER A 13 10.63 -10.79 -35.80
C SER A 13 10.28 -12.02 -34.94
N LEU A 14 9.39 -11.84 -33.96
CA LEU A 14 8.95 -12.88 -33.02
C LEU A 14 7.77 -13.69 -33.59
N GLY A 15 6.95 -13.06 -34.44
CA GLY A 15 5.82 -13.71 -35.12
C GLY A 15 6.25 -14.77 -36.14
N ASP A 16 7.40 -14.61 -36.80
CA ASP A 16 7.87 -15.52 -37.85
C ASP A 16 8.57 -16.80 -37.35
N ARG A 17 8.88 -16.88 -36.04
CA ARG A 17 9.66 -18.01 -35.48
C ARG A 17 8.93 -18.84 -34.43
N VAL A 18 7.72 -18.45 -34.03
CA VAL A 18 6.96 -19.17 -33.00
C VAL A 18 5.74 -19.83 -33.66
N PRO A 19 5.80 -21.11 -34.04
CA PRO A 19 4.63 -21.81 -34.52
C PRO A 19 3.55 -21.80 -33.42
N LEU A 20 2.29 -21.58 -33.79
CA LEU A 20 1.12 -21.54 -32.90
C LEU A 20 1.12 -22.60 -31.75
N PRO A 21 1.50 -23.88 -31.98
CA PRO A 21 1.57 -24.85 -30.88
C PRO A 21 2.63 -24.54 -29.82
N LEU A 22 3.77 -23.91 -30.18
CA LEU A 22 4.81 -23.52 -29.23
C LEU A 22 4.36 -22.35 -28.35
N ALA A 23 3.65 -21.37 -28.93
CA ALA A 23 3.08 -20.27 -28.16
C ALA A 23 2.06 -20.78 -27.12
N ALA A 24 1.21 -21.74 -27.51
CA ALA A 24 0.28 -22.39 -26.60
C ALA A 24 1.00 -23.15 -25.47
N LEU A 25 2.06 -23.90 -25.81
CA LEU A 25 2.87 -24.64 -24.82
C LEU A 25 3.54 -23.70 -23.81
N LEU A 26 4.10 -22.58 -24.27
CA LEU A 26 4.71 -21.57 -23.40
C LEU A 26 3.67 -20.90 -22.49
N LEU A 27 2.48 -20.60 -23.00
CA LEU A 27 1.37 -20.07 -22.20
C LEU A 27 0.91 -21.06 -21.12
N VAL A 28 0.75 -22.33 -21.48
CA VAL A 28 0.40 -23.39 -20.52
C VAL A 28 1.48 -23.57 -19.47
N LEU A 29 2.75 -23.54 -19.88
CA LEU A 29 3.89 -23.63 -18.95
C LEU A 29 3.92 -22.44 -17.97
N ALA A 30 3.71 -21.21 -18.47
CA ALA A 30 3.63 -20.01 -17.65
C ALA A 30 2.44 -20.04 -16.68
N ALA A 31 1.27 -20.50 -17.13
CA ALA A 31 0.10 -20.66 -16.26
C ALA A 31 0.36 -21.72 -15.18
N ALA A 32 1.01 -22.84 -15.54
CA ALA A 32 1.37 -23.90 -14.61
C ALA A 32 2.39 -23.42 -13.56
N THR A 33 3.42 -22.66 -13.95
CA THR A 33 4.40 -22.12 -12.99
C THR A 33 3.77 -21.11 -12.05
N ILE A 34 2.86 -20.26 -12.52
CA ILE A 34 2.11 -19.33 -11.67
C ILE A 34 1.23 -20.10 -10.68
N ALA A 35 0.50 -21.12 -11.14
CA ALA A 35 -0.35 -21.94 -10.28
C ALA A 35 0.47 -22.69 -9.22
N VAL A 36 1.63 -23.27 -9.61
CA VAL A 36 2.56 -23.92 -8.69
C VAL A 36 3.17 -22.93 -7.71
N ALA A 37 3.56 -21.74 -8.16
CA ALA A 37 4.05 -20.68 -7.28
C ALA A 37 2.96 -20.28 -6.27
N TRP A 38 1.71 -20.10 -6.71
CA TRP A 38 0.60 -19.76 -5.83
C TRP A 38 0.30 -20.87 -4.79
N TYR A 39 0.38 -22.13 -5.22
CA TYR A 39 0.12 -23.30 -4.38
C TYR A 39 1.29 -23.64 -3.43
N THR A 40 2.53 -23.32 -3.79
CA THR A 40 3.74 -23.55 -2.96
C THR A 40 4.05 -22.39 -2.01
N TYR A 41 3.27 -21.30 -2.04
CA TYR A 41 3.37 -20.15 -1.14
C TYR A 41 2.46 -20.13 0.13
N PRO A 42 2.16 -21.24 0.86
CA PRO A 42 1.52 -21.15 2.19
C PRO A 42 2.51 -21.15 3.36
N ALA A 43 3.83 -21.22 3.12
CA ALA A 43 4.82 -21.50 4.18
C ALA A 43 5.52 -20.28 4.80
N TRP A 44 5.33 -19.05 4.30
CA TRP A 44 5.98 -17.84 4.86
C TRP A 44 5.02 -16.82 5.49
N VAL A 45 3.83 -17.27 5.90
CA VAL A 45 3.01 -16.56 6.90
C VAL A 45 3.30 -17.20 8.26
N PRO A 46 4.30 -16.71 9.04
CA PRO A 46 4.53 -17.23 10.37
C PRO A 46 3.34 -16.90 11.28
N ARG A 47 2.42 -17.85 11.44
CA ARG A 47 1.33 -17.84 12.43
C ARG A 47 1.82 -18.09 13.87
N ARG A 48 3.07 -17.76 14.21
CA ARG A 48 3.63 -17.96 15.54
C ARG A 48 4.53 -16.78 15.95
N LEU A 49 3.93 -15.72 16.45
CA LEU A 49 4.64 -14.80 17.35
C LEU A 49 4.61 -15.40 18.77
N PRO A 50 5.77 -15.72 19.38
CA PRO A 50 5.82 -16.11 20.78
C PRO A 50 5.45 -14.90 21.63
N ARG A 51 4.36 -15.03 22.40
CA ARG A 51 3.85 -13.97 23.26
C ARG A 51 4.87 -13.65 24.36
N LEU A 52 5.67 -12.60 24.16
CA LEU A 52 6.50 -12.00 25.20
C LEU A 52 5.59 -11.45 26.31
N ARG A 53 5.59 -12.20 27.41
CA ARG A 53 4.81 -12.03 28.61
C ARG A 53 5.27 -10.77 29.37
N ARG A 54 4.75 -9.59 29.00
CA ARG A 54 4.90 -8.39 29.83
C ARG A 54 3.86 -8.39 30.95
N ARG A 55 4.32 -8.70 32.17
CA ARG A 55 3.61 -8.50 33.43
C ARG A 55 3.14 -7.03 33.50
N LYS A 56 1.83 -6.79 33.38
CA LYS A 56 1.22 -5.56 33.86
C LYS A 56 0.51 -5.87 35.17
N ALA A 57 1.08 -5.38 36.26
CA ALA A 57 0.49 -5.45 37.57
C ALA A 57 -0.68 -4.46 37.65
N ARG A 58 -1.82 -5.00 38.09
CA ARG A 58 -2.57 -4.57 39.27
C ARG A 58 -4.02 -4.19 38.99
N ARG A 59 -4.89 -5.04 39.58
CA ARG A 59 -6.26 -4.84 40.09
C ARG A 59 -7.28 -4.44 39.01
N GLU A 60 -8.43 -5.09 38.89
CA GLU A 60 -9.41 -5.37 39.93
C GLU A 60 -10.25 -6.64 39.61
N ARG A 61 -10.80 -7.26 40.66
CA ARG A 61 -11.91 -8.24 40.66
C ARG A 61 -12.72 -7.98 41.95
N PRO A 62 -14.00 -8.41 42.11
CA PRO A 62 -14.83 -9.33 41.29
C PRO A 62 -16.28 -8.83 40.97
N ARG A 63 -16.88 -9.16 39.79
CA ARG A 63 -17.96 -10.17 39.45
C ARG A 63 -19.37 -9.94 40.07
N PRO A 64 -20.51 -10.20 39.35
CA PRO A 64 -20.96 -11.54 38.88
C PRO A 64 -21.50 -11.57 37.42
N ALA A 65 -21.14 -12.55 36.59
CA ALA A 65 -21.95 -13.73 36.20
C ALA A 65 -23.33 -13.44 35.58
N THR A 66 -23.46 -13.60 34.26
CA THR A 66 -24.63 -14.22 33.61
C THR A 66 -24.17 -14.86 32.30
N ALA A 67 -24.64 -16.08 32.06
CA ALA A 67 -24.33 -16.93 30.92
C ALA A 67 -25.35 -16.73 29.77
N ALA A 68 -24.98 -17.27 28.61
CA ALA A 68 -25.81 -17.61 27.45
C ALA A 68 -26.02 -16.54 26.36
N ALA A 69 -25.32 -16.72 25.23
CA ALA A 69 -25.89 -17.12 23.93
C ALA A 69 -24.76 -17.24 22.88
N PRO A 70 -24.79 -18.21 21.94
CA PRO A 70 -23.84 -18.24 20.83
C PRO A 70 -24.20 -17.14 19.83
N ALA A 71 -23.47 -16.03 19.88
CA ALA A 71 -23.61 -14.96 18.92
C ALA A 71 -23.03 -15.40 17.57
N VAL A 72 -23.87 -15.31 16.53
CA VAL A 72 -23.50 -15.16 15.11
C VAL A 72 -22.20 -14.35 15.02
N PRO A 73 -21.20 -14.73 14.19
CA PRO A 73 -19.92 -14.03 14.17
C PRO A 73 -20.16 -12.55 13.90
N ALA A 74 -19.94 -11.74 14.94
CA ALA A 74 -19.98 -10.31 14.86
C ALA A 74 -19.07 -9.90 13.69
N ALA A 75 -19.55 -8.93 12.90
CA ALA A 75 -18.70 -8.20 11.97
C ALA A 75 -17.35 -7.96 12.65
N ARG A 76 -16.26 -8.44 12.03
CA ARG A 76 -14.89 -8.31 12.54
C ARG A 76 -14.76 -6.94 13.19
N GLU A 77 -14.51 -6.90 14.49
CA GLU A 77 -14.17 -5.66 15.16
C GLU A 77 -13.09 -4.96 14.33
N PRO A 78 -13.19 -3.64 14.09
CA PRO A 78 -12.18 -2.92 13.33
C PRO A 78 -10.86 -3.17 14.04
N VAL A 79 -10.01 -3.99 13.42
CA VAL A 79 -8.64 -4.18 13.88
C VAL A 79 -8.04 -2.78 13.86
N ASP A 80 -7.63 -2.28 15.04
CA ASP A 80 -7.00 -0.97 15.16
C ASP A 80 -5.84 -0.88 14.16
N GLU A 81 -6.07 -0.15 13.07
CA GLU A 81 -5.10 -0.07 12.00
C GLU A 81 -3.87 0.71 12.51
N PRO A 82 -2.64 0.22 12.26
CA PRO A 82 -1.45 0.81 12.84
C PRO A 82 -1.35 2.32 12.59
N PRO A 83 -0.73 3.08 13.50
CA PRO A 83 -0.46 4.50 13.29
C PRO A 83 0.42 4.74 12.07
N ALA A 84 0.31 5.94 11.46
CA ALA A 84 1.12 6.34 10.30
C ALA A 84 2.63 6.15 10.53
N ALA A 85 3.13 6.48 11.72
CA ALA A 85 4.55 6.31 12.08
C ALA A 85 5.05 4.86 12.00
N VAL A 86 4.18 3.88 12.27
CA VAL A 86 4.52 2.45 12.19
C VAL A 86 4.73 2.05 10.73
N HIS A 87 3.88 2.52 9.82
CA HIS A 87 4.04 2.32 8.38
C HIS A 87 5.32 2.96 7.86
N LEU A 88 5.63 4.19 8.26
CA LEU A 88 6.86 4.88 7.84
C LEU A 88 8.13 4.15 8.33
N SER A 89 8.13 3.71 9.59
CA SER A 89 9.23 2.91 10.14
C SER A 89 9.40 1.56 9.45
N LEU A 90 8.29 0.91 9.05
CA LEU A 90 8.34 -0.32 8.26
C LEU A 90 8.89 -0.08 6.85
N ALA A 91 8.45 1.00 6.19
CA ALA A 91 8.97 1.40 4.89
C ALA A 91 10.48 1.64 4.91
N ASP A 92 10.98 2.28 5.97
CA ASP A 92 12.42 2.53 6.12
C ASP A 92 13.24 1.25 6.23
N ARG A 93 12.74 0.25 6.97
CA ARG A 93 13.38 -1.07 7.03
C ARG A 93 13.37 -1.78 5.67
N LEU A 94 12.22 -1.76 4.99
CA LEU A 94 12.08 -2.37 3.66
C LEU A 94 13.02 -1.72 2.64
N ALA A 95 13.15 -0.40 2.65
CA ALA A 95 14.08 0.32 1.78
C ALA A 95 15.55 -0.05 2.08
N ALA A 96 15.92 -0.20 3.36
CA ALA A 96 17.26 -0.66 3.75
C ALA A 96 17.55 -2.10 3.30
N GLU A 97 16.53 -2.94 3.16
CA GLU A 97 16.62 -4.29 2.59
C GLU A 97 16.62 -4.30 1.04
N GLY A 98 16.54 -3.13 0.38
CA GLY A 98 16.42 -3.03 -1.08
C GLY A 98 15.03 -3.36 -1.63
N ARG A 99 14.04 -3.53 -0.76
CA ARG A 99 12.66 -3.89 -1.09
C ARG A 99 11.81 -2.65 -1.36
N TYR A 100 12.18 -1.94 -2.43
CA TYR A 100 11.65 -0.61 -2.73
C TYR A 100 10.15 -0.61 -3.08
N ALA A 101 9.65 -1.65 -3.73
CA ALA A 101 8.23 -1.74 -4.06
C ALA A 101 7.39 -1.77 -2.77
N GLU A 102 7.72 -2.66 -1.83
CA GLU A 102 7.02 -2.73 -0.55
C GLU A 102 7.22 -1.47 0.29
N ALA A 103 8.42 -0.87 0.27
CA ALA A 103 8.67 0.39 0.95
C ALA A 103 7.73 1.50 0.46
N VAL A 104 7.60 1.69 -0.86
CA VAL A 104 6.70 2.69 -1.45
C VAL A 104 5.25 2.43 -1.04
N ARG A 105 4.80 1.17 -1.08
CA ARG A 105 3.44 0.81 -0.66
C ARG A 105 3.17 1.15 0.81
N GLU A 106 4.12 0.86 1.70
CA GLU A 106 4.00 1.18 3.12
C GLU A 106 4.04 2.68 3.38
N ARG A 107 4.85 3.46 2.64
CA ARG A 107 4.80 4.94 2.73
C ARG A 107 3.44 5.48 2.32
N LEU A 108 2.86 4.98 1.23
CA LEU A 108 1.53 5.39 0.80
C LEU A 108 0.49 5.08 1.90
N ARG A 109 0.53 3.89 2.49
CA ARG A 109 -0.33 3.53 3.63
C ARG A 109 -0.16 4.50 4.80
N GLY A 110 1.09 4.87 5.13
CA GLY A 110 1.38 5.88 6.14
C GLY A 110 0.75 7.25 5.82
N MET A 111 0.89 7.74 4.59
CA MET A 111 0.29 9.00 4.14
C MET A 111 -1.23 8.98 4.22
N LEU A 112 -1.87 7.92 3.75
CA LEU A 112 -3.33 7.76 3.82
C LEU A 112 -3.81 7.65 5.28
N ARG A 113 -3.08 6.94 6.13
CA ARG A 113 -3.39 6.83 7.56
C ARG A 113 -3.26 8.18 8.27
N GLU A 114 -2.30 9.00 7.89
CA GLU A 114 -2.13 10.36 8.41
C GLU A 114 -3.34 11.24 8.07
N LEU A 115 -3.82 11.20 6.82
CA LEU A 115 -5.05 11.90 6.39
C LEU A 115 -6.27 11.48 7.23
N VAL A 116 -6.45 10.18 7.44
CA VAL A 116 -7.55 9.65 8.25
C VAL A 116 -7.44 10.08 9.70
N THR A 117 -6.23 10.00 10.27
CA THR A 117 -5.97 10.36 11.68
C THR A 117 -6.26 11.83 11.94
N ARG A 118 -5.89 12.70 10.99
CA ARG A 118 -6.18 14.14 11.04
C ARG A 118 -7.61 14.50 10.60
N ARG A 119 -8.44 13.51 10.29
CA ARG A 119 -9.84 13.65 9.82
C ARG A 119 -9.98 14.46 8.51
N MET A 120 -8.92 14.50 7.70
CA MET A 120 -8.90 15.20 6.42
C MET A 120 -9.70 14.46 5.34
N VAL A 121 -9.75 13.12 5.44
CA VAL A 121 -10.60 12.27 4.57
C VAL A 121 -11.23 11.16 5.40
N ARG A 122 -12.51 10.90 5.14
CA ARG A 122 -13.18 9.67 5.61
C ARG A 122 -13.02 8.57 4.57
N VAL A 123 -11.98 7.76 4.72
CA VAL A 123 -11.74 6.62 3.81
C VAL A 123 -12.77 5.53 4.12
N ARG A 124 -13.63 5.24 3.15
CA ARG A 124 -14.60 4.13 3.20
C ARG A 124 -14.05 2.88 2.53
N SER A 125 -14.48 1.71 2.98
CA SER A 125 -14.16 0.45 2.31
C SER A 125 -14.63 0.50 0.85
N GLY A 126 -13.72 0.21 -0.10
CA GLY A 126 -13.99 0.29 -1.54
C GLY A 126 -13.59 1.61 -2.21
N MET A 127 -13.14 2.61 -1.45
CA MET A 127 -12.63 3.86 -2.03
C MET A 127 -11.28 3.64 -2.72
N THR A 128 -11.13 4.17 -3.93
CA THR A 128 -9.86 4.10 -4.66
C THR A 128 -8.87 5.13 -4.14
N VAL A 129 -7.57 4.90 -4.36
CA VAL A 129 -6.52 5.86 -3.97
C VAL A 129 -6.77 7.22 -4.63
N THR A 130 -7.16 7.24 -5.90
CA THR A 130 -7.47 8.47 -6.64
C THR A 130 -8.63 9.24 -6.01
N GLU A 131 -9.69 8.56 -5.58
CA GLU A 131 -10.81 9.19 -4.87
C GLU A 131 -10.35 9.78 -3.53
N VAL A 132 -9.50 9.09 -2.78
CA VAL A 132 -8.95 9.61 -1.52
C VAL A 132 -8.12 10.87 -1.76
N ILE A 133 -7.31 10.88 -2.82
CA ILE A 133 -6.50 12.04 -3.20
C ILE A 133 -7.40 13.21 -3.60
N ALA A 134 -8.47 12.96 -4.37
CA ALA A 134 -9.42 13.99 -4.77
C ALA A 134 -10.11 14.60 -3.54
N ALA A 135 -10.65 13.77 -2.65
CA ALA A 135 -11.30 14.23 -1.42
C ALA A 135 -10.34 15.01 -0.50
N ALA A 136 -9.09 14.54 -0.35
CA ALA A 136 -8.08 15.24 0.44
C ALA A 136 -7.74 16.61 -0.17
N SER A 137 -7.64 16.69 -1.50
CA SER A 137 -7.31 17.92 -2.22
C SER A 137 -8.44 18.95 -2.14
N GLU A 138 -9.70 18.50 -2.13
CA GLU A 138 -10.87 19.36 -1.99
C GLU A 138 -10.95 19.97 -0.58
N HIS A 139 -10.74 19.16 0.45
CA HIS A 139 -10.75 19.64 1.84
C HIS A 139 -9.50 20.43 2.22
N HIS A 140 -8.37 20.15 1.58
CA HIS A 140 -7.10 20.80 1.87
C HIS A 140 -6.21 20.88 0.63
N PRO A 141 -6.37 21.95 -0.18
CA PRO A 141 -5.67 22.10 -1.45
C PRO A 141 -4.14 21.91 -1.39
N PRO A 142 -3.42 22.36 -0.34
CA PRO A 142 -1.97 22.14 -0.24
C PRO A 142 -1.55 20.67 -0.12
N ALA A 143 -2.44 19.77 0.32
CA ALA A 143 -2.15 18.33 0.40
C ALA A 143 -2.19 17.64 -0.97
N GLY A 144 -2.84 18.25 -1.97
CA GLY A 144 -3.08 17.64 -3.27
C GLY A 144 -1.83 17.32 -4.10
N PRO A 145 -0.90 18.27 -4.31
CA PRO A 145 0.32 18.02 -5.09
C PRO A 145 1.17 16.83 -4.60
N PRO A 146 1.55 16.72 -3.30
CA PRO A 146 2.35 15.59 -2.84
C PRO A 146 1.59 14.25 -2.94
N LEU A 147 0.29 14.25 -2.69
CA LEU A 147 -0.55 13.06 -2.82
C LEU A 147 -0.67 12.57 -4.26
N ARG A 148 -0.88 13.46 -5.23
CA ARG A 148 -0.94 13.10 -6.65
C ARG A 148 0.40 12.55 -7.13
N ALA A 149 1.51 13.17 -6.74
CA ALA A 149 2.84 12.71 -7.11
C ALA A 149 3.15 11.32 -6.53
N ALA A 150 2.80 11.09 -5.26
CA ALA A 150 2.89 9.78 -4.61
C ALA A 150 2.01 8.71 -5.29
N GLY A 151 0.76 9.07 -5.64
CA GLY A 151 -0.14 8.18 -6.37
C GLY A 151 0.37 7.81 -7.76
N ALA A 152 1.04 8.73 -8.46
CA ALA A 152 1.66 8.46 -9.75
C ALA A 152 2.81 7.45 -9.65
N ILE A 153 3.70 7.61 -8.67
CA ILE A 153 4.78 6.64 -8.38
C ILE A 153 4.18 5.27 -8.07
N PHE A 154 3.18 5.20 -7.20
CA PHE A 154 2.51 3.94 -6.89
C PHE A 154 1.90 3.29 -8.14
N SER A 155 1.22 4.08 -8.97
CA SER A 155 0.57 3.59 -10.19
C SER A 155 1.59 3.06 -11.20
N GLU A 156 2.73 3.74 -11.33
CA GLU A 156 3.83 3.33 -12.17
C GLU A 156 4.40 1.95 -11.75
N LEU A 157 4.59 1.74 -10.45
CA LEU A 157 5.14 0.48 -9.94
C LEU A 157 4.11 -0.67 -9.99
N TRP A 158 2.85 -0.39 -9.70
CA TRP A 158 1.82 -1.43 -9.54
C TRP A 158 1.07 -1.80 -10.80
N TYR A 159 0.77 -0.81 -11.65
CA TYR A 159 -0.06 -1.03 -12.83
C TYR A 159 0.75 -1.03 -14.13
N ALA A 160 1.88 -0.33 -14.16
CA ALA A 160 2.79 -0.36 -15.32
C ALA A 160 3.94 -1.36 -15.15
N GLU A 161 3.93 -2.18 -14.10
CA GLU A 161 4.90 -3.24 -13.79
C GLU A 161 6.37 -2.80 -13.89
N ARG A 162 6.65 -1.52 -13.59
CA ARG A 162 8.02 -1.03 -13.62
C ARG A 162 8.79 -1.50 -12.38
N PRO A 163 10.08 -1.88 -12.54
CA PRO A 163 10.90 -2.28 -11.41
C PRO A 163 11.08 -1.11 -10.45
N ALA A 164 10.85 -1.35 -9.16
CA ALA A 164 11.05 -0.35 -8.13
C ALA A 164 12.55 -0.08 -7.91
N THR A 165 12.89 1.18 -7.66
CA THR A 165 14.27 1.63 -7.49
C THR A 165 14.40 2.48 -6.22
N ALA A 166 15.62 2.68 -5.74
CA ALA A 166 15.90 3.56 -4.60
C ALA A 166 15.38 4.99 -4.83
N GLU A 167 15.41 5.45 -6.07
CA GLU A 167 14.92 6.78 -6.46
C GLU A 167 13.40 6.90 -6.27
N HIS A 168 12.64 5.84 -6.54
CA HIS A 168 11.20 5.82 -6.26
C HIS A 168 10.92 5.95 -4.76
N ASP A 169 11.66 5.23 -3.90
CA ASP A 169 11.51 5.34 -2.43
C ASP A 169 11.90 6.74 -1.93
N ARG A 170 13.00 7.31 -2.43
CA ARG A 170 13.44 8.67 -2.08
C ARG A 170 12.37 9.70 -2.39
N ARG A 171 11.85 9.71 -3.62
CA ARG A 171 10.78 10.63 -4.04
C ARG A 171 9.50 10.41 -3.22
N MET A 172 9.15 9.16 -2.94
CA MET A 172 7.99 8.85 -2.09
C MET A 172 8.16 9.38 -0.66
N ARG A 173 9.37 9.31 -0.10
CA ARG A 173 9.70 9.89 1.21
C ARG A 173 9.60 11.41 1.20
N GLU A 174 10.07 12.07 0.14
CA GLU A 174 9.93 13.52 -0.04
C GLU A 174 8.46 13.93 -0.06
N HIS A 175 7.63 13.27 -0.87
CA HIS A 175 6.19 13.55 -0.92
C HIS A 175 5.48 13.28 0.41
N ALA A 176 5.90 12.25 1.17
CA ALA A 176 5.38 12.03 2.52
C ALA A 176 5.75 13.17 3.48
N GLY A 177 6.98 13.68 3.42
CA GLY A 177 7.42 14.83 4.21
C GLY A 177 6.70 16.13 3.83
N ASP A 178 6.51 16.36 2.54
CA ASP A 178 5.77 17.52 2.04
C ASP A 178 4.30 17.47 2.43
N LEU A 179 3.67 16.29 2.37
CA LEU A 179 2.32 16.09 2.90
C LEU A 179 2.26 16.38 4.40
N HIS A 180 3.19 15.83 5.18
CA HIS A 180 3.21 16.05 6.63
C HIS A 180 3.30 17.54 6.97
N ARG A 181 4.16 18.29 6.25
CA ARG A 181 4.30 19.74 6.42
C ARG A 181 3.02 20.47 6.02
N ALA A 182 2.48 20.16 4.86
CA ALA A 182 1.22 20.76 4.38
C ALA A 182 0.08 20.53 5.39
N LEU A 183 0.00 19.35 6.01
CA LEU A 183 -1.02 19.05 7.02
C LEU A 183 -0.74 19.67 8.39
N ALA A 184 0.50 20.07 8.68
CA ALA A 184 0.91 20.70 9.93
C ALA A 184 0.77 22.22 9.90
N GLU A 185 0.80 22.83 8.71
CA GLU A 185 0.49 24.25 8.55
C GLU A 185 -1.00 24.48 8.87
N PRO A 186 -1.34 25.37 9.83
CA PRO A 186 -2.73 25.74 10.08
C PRO A 186 -3.34 26.34 8.81
N ALA A 187 -4.64 26.14 8.61
CA ALA A 187 -5.46 26.78 7.58
C ALA A 187 -5.62 28.31 7.78
N GLU A 188 -4.57 29.02 8.22
CA GLU A 188 -4.56 30.43 8.61
C GLU A 188 -4.34 31.39 7.43
N ARG A 189 -4.97 31.14 6.28
CA ARG A 189 -4.95 32.09 5.14
C ARG A 189 -6.34 32.48 4.62
N GLU A 190 -7.40 32.26 5.40
CA GLU A 190 -8.76 32.59 4.97
C GLU A 190 -9.56 33.43 5.99
N ASP A 191 -8.86 34.23 6.80
CA ASP A 191 -9.51 35.34 7.51
C ASP A 191 -8.49 36.47 7.70
N ARG A 192 -8.47 37.40 6.72
CA ARG A 192 -7.99 38.76 6.97
C ARG A 192 -8.96 39.73 6.29
N PRO A 193 -9.69 40.54 7.08
CA PRO A 193 -10.63 41.54 6.57
C PRO A 193 -9.93 42.68 5.84
#